data_AF-A0A221P665-F1
#
_entry.id   AF-A0A221P665-F1
#
_cell.length_a   1.000
_cell.length_b   1.000
_cell.length_c   1.000
_cell.angle_alpha   90.00
_cell.angle_beta   90.00
_cell.angle_gamma   90.00
#
_symmetry.space_group_name_H-M   'P 1'
#
loop_
_entity.id
_entity.type
_entity.pdbx_description
1 polymer ?
#
loop_
_entity_poly.entity_id
_entity_poly.type
_entity_poly.pdbx_seq_one_letter_code
_entity_poly.pdbx_strand_id
1 'polypeptide(L)'
;MDVPFRCGVPRAEVLTDRHPHWETGMFLKTHRGRKANVLRALSYFDGVHFAARGRAPALFSTALEDQACPPSTAFATFNAWAHTDKAIKVYDFNDRQGGGPYQDAEQVR
;
A
#
# COMPACT_ATOMS: atom_id res chain seq x y z
N MET A 1 10.58 -2.27 -2.26
CA MET A 1 9.13 -2.02 -2.45
C MET A 1 8.82 -0.68 -1.84
N ASP A 2 8.59 0.33 -2.67
CA ASP A 2 8.46 1.71 -2.21
C ASP A 2 7.02 2.20 -2.30
N VAL A 3 6.53 2.83 -1.23
CA VAL A 3 5.18 3.44 -1.13
C VAL A 3 4.10 2.59 -1.84
N PRO A 4 3.89 1.33 -1.41
CA PRO A 4 3.19 0.32 -2.19
C PRO A 4 1.69 0.61 -2.32
N PHE A 5 1.21 0.65 -3.57
CA PHE A 5 -0.21 0.77 -3.92
C PHE A 5 -0.95 -0.57 -3.87
N ARG A 6 -2.29 -0.56 -3.89
CA ARG A 6 -3.18 -1.73 -3.79
C ARG A 6 -2.91 -2.62 -2.56
N CYS A 7 -2.57 -1.99 -1.45
CA CYS A 7 -2.34 -2.65 -0.18
C CYS A 7 -3.45 -2.29 0.81
N GLY A 8 -3.96 -3.25 1.58
CA GLY A 8 -4.97 -3.00 2.61
C GLY A 8 -6.20 -2.32 2.02
N VAL A 9 -6.67 -2.81 0.86
CA VAL A 9 -7.63 -2.13 -0.02
C VAL A 9 -8.90 -1.67 0.71
N PRO A 10 -9.54 -2.49 1.57
CA PRO A 10 -10.73 -2.05 2.31
C PRO A 10 -10.49 -0.82 3.20
N ARG A 11 -9.25 -0.64 3.70
CA ARG A 11 -8.85 0.53 4.49
C ARG A 11 -8.50 1.71 3.60
N ALA A 12 -7.73 1.47 2.53
CA ALA A 12 -7.30 2.52 1.61
C ALA A 12 -8.51 3.27 1.00
N GLU A 13 -9.54 2.54 0.56
CA GLU A 13 -10.74 3.09 -0.09
C GLU A 13 -11.58 4.02 0.81
N VAL A 14 -11.43 3.95 2.13
CA VAL A 14 -12.19 4.78 3.08
C VAL A 14 -11.33 5.85 3.75
N LEU A 15 -10.02 5.82 3.56
CA LEU A 15 -9.07 6.67 4.26
C LEU A 15 -8.61 7.86 3.42
N THR A 16 -8.63 7.74 2.10
CA THR A 16 -8.15 8.78 1.18
C THR A 16 -9.10 8.99 0.01
N ASP A 17 -9.19 10.23 -0.44
CA ASP A 17 -9.80 10.65 -1.69
C ASP A 17 -8.76 10.89 -2.80
N ARG A 18 -7.49 10.55 -2.61
CA ARG A 18 -6.51 10.65 -3.71
C ARG A 18 -6.74 9.55 -4.76
N HIS A 19 -6.56 9.91 -6.03
CA HIS A 19 -6.44 8.94 -7.10
C HIS A 19 -5.13 8.12 -6.93
N PRO A 20 -5.14 6.81 -7.26
CA PRO A 20 -6.21 6.07 -7.93
C PRO A 20 -7.18 5.34 -6.99
N HIS A 21 -6.98 5.34 -5.66
CA HIS A 21 -7.90 4.65 -4.74
C HIS A 21 -9.33 5.20 -4.84
N TRP A 22 -9.46 6.51 -5.08
CA TRP A 22 -10.77 7.17 -5.17
C TRP A 22 -11.68 6.63 -6.27
N GLU A 23 -11.14 6.08 -7.35
CA GLU A 23 -11.94 5.55 -8.47
C GLU A 23 -12.91 4.45 -8.02
N THR A 24 -12.50 3.63 -7.05
CA THR A 24 -13.37 2.59 -6.49
C THR A 24 -14.50 3.21 -5.69
N GLY A 25 -14.21 4.25 -4.90
CA GLY A 25 -15.22 5.02 -4.19
C GLY A 25 -16.22 5.68 -5.14
N MET A 26 -15.75 6.24 -6.25
CA MET A 26 -16.60 6.81 -7.30
C MET A 26 -17.49 5.74 -7.95
N PHE A 27 -16.93 4.59 -8.30
CA PHE A 27 -17.70 3.47 -8.83
C PHE A 27 -18.81 3.04 -7.86
N LEU A 28 -18.50 2.93 -6.56
CA LEU A 28 -19.44 2.50 -5.53
C LEU A 28 -20.49 3.57 -5.16
N LYS A 29 -20.21 4.86 -5.35
CA LYS A 29 -21.21 5.95 -5.21
C LYS A 29 -22.35 5.80 -6.23
N THR A 30 -22.02 5.37 -7.45
CA THR A 30 -23.00 5.11 -8.52
C THR A 30 -23.64 3.74 -8.36
N HIS A 31 -22.84 2.69 -8.15
CA HIS A 31 -23.30 1.30 -8.10
C HIS A 31 -23.53 0.83 -6.66
N ARG A 32 -24.51 1.46 -6.00
CA ARG A 32 -24.88 1.12 -4.61
C ARG A 32 -25.23 -0.36 -4.47
N GLY A 33 -24.90 -0.94 -3.31
CA GLY A 33 -25.10 -2.38 -3.03
C GLY A 33 -24.01 -3.31 -3.60
N ARG A 34 -23.09 -2.82 -4.43
CA ARG A 34 -22.00 -3.65 -5.01
C ARG A 34 -20.75 -3.77 -4.15
N LYS A 35 -20.70 -3.11 -2.97
CA LYS A 35 -19.51 -3.04 -2.09
C LYS A 35 -18.89 -4.41 -1.81
N ALA A 36 -19.69 -5.39 -1.38
CA ALA A 36 -19.18 -6.72 -1.03
C ALA A 36 -18.56 -7.44 -2.24
N ASN A 37 -19.17 -7.33 -3.42
CA ASN A 37 -18.67 -7.96 -4.64
C ASN A 37 -17.38 -7.28 -5.13
N VAL A 38 -17.31 -5.95 -5.06
CA VAL A 38 -16.11 -5.19 -5.44
C VAL A 38 -14.95 -5.48 -4.50
N LEU A 39 -15.15 -5.42 -3.18
CA LEU A 39 -14.11 -5.72 -2.21
C LEU A 39 -13.64 -7.18 -2.30
N ARG A 40 -14.55 -8.12 -2.60
CA ARG A 40 -14.18 -9.52 -2.88
C ARG A 40 -13.34 -9.64 -4.15
N ALA A 41 -13.67 -8.93 -5.22
CA ALA A 41 -12.85 -8.94 -6.43
C ALA A 41 -11.46 -8.36 -6.16
N LEU A 42 -11.41 -7.23 -5.46
CA LEU A 42 -10.15 -6.55 -5.14
C LEU A 42 -9.29 -7.31 -4.12
N SER A 43 -9.87 -8.14 -3.25
CA SER A 43 -9.07 -8.94 -2.31
C SER A 43 -8.10 -9.88 -3.02
N TYR A 44 -8.41 -10.37 -4.22
CA TYR A 44 -7.48 -11.19 -5.00
C TYR A 44 -6.25 -10.43 -5.51
N PHE A 45 -6.28 -9.10 -5.46
CA PHE A 45 -5.21 -8.22 -5.91
C PHE A 45 -4.62 -7.38 -4.76
N ASP A 46 -4.96 -7.69 -3.50
CA ASP A 46 -4.44 -6.96 -2.34
C ASP A 46 -3.00 -7.39 -2.02
N GLY A 47 -2.09 -6.42 -2.04
CA GLY A 47 -0.68 -6.59 -1.70
C GLY A 47 -0.44 -7.24 -0.34
N VAL A 48 -1.33 -7.04 0.64
CA VAL A 48 -1.23 -7.68 1.96
C VAL A 48 -1.36 -9.21 1.85
N HIS A 49 -2.24 -9.70 0.96
CA HIS A 49 -2.39 -11.14 0.74
C HIS A 49 -1.18 -11.73 0.01
N PHE A 50 -0.59 -11.00 -0.93
CA PHE A 50 0.68 -11.44 -1.54
C PHE A 50 1.84 -11.41 -0.55
N ALA A 51 1.91 -10.40 0.31
CA ALA A 51 2.95 -10.26 1.32
C ALA A 51 3.03 -11.46 2.27
N ALA A 52 1.87 -11.99 2.67
CA ALA A 52 1.78 -13.21 3.49
C ALA A 52 2.41 -14.46 2.84
N ARG A 53 2.80 -14.39 1.56
CA ARG A 53 3.45 -15.46 0.80
C ARG A 53 4.84 -15.07 0.29
N GLY A 54 5.32 -13.87 0.64
CA GLY A 54 6.63 -13.34 0.24
C GLY A 54 7.77 -14.14 0.85
N ARG A 55 8.68 -14.65 0.01
CA ARG A 55 9.81 -15.51 0.44
C ARG A 55 11.18 -14.88 0.22
N ALA A 56 11.23 -13.71 -0.42
CA ALA A 56 12.49 -13.02 -0.66
C ALA A 56 12.76 -12.01 0.48
N PRO A 57 14.04 -11.76 0.79
CA PRO A 57 14.43 -10.56 1.52
C PRO A 57 13.80 -9.32 0.87
N ALA A 58 13.35 -8.36 1.67
CA ALA A 58 12.65 -7.20 1.14
C ALA A 58 12.96 -5.92 1.93
N LEU A 59 13.43 -4.90 1.20
CA LEU A 59 13.48 -3.53 1.69
C LEU A 59 12.22 -2.79 1.26
N PHE A 60 11.46 -2.32 2.23
CA PHE A 60 10.28 -1.47 2.04
C PHE A 60 10.61 0.00 2.26
N SER A 61 9.79 0.89 1.72
CA SER A 61 9.70 2.26 2.22
C SER A 61 8.25 2.74 2.34
N THR A 62 8.03 3.68 3.26
CA THR A 62 6.77 4.39 3.44
C THR A 62 7.05 5.86 3.73
N ALA A 63 6.14 6.73 3.29
CA ALA A 63 6.22 8.16 3.50
C ALA A 63 5.01 8.58 4.35
N LEU A 64 5.22 9.21 5.50
CA LEU A 64 4.16 9.40 6.49
C LEU A 64 3.09 10.42 6.06
N GLU A 65 3.42 11.30 5.12
CA GLU A 65 2.46 12.24 4.55
C GLU A 65 1.81 11.72 3.26
N ASP A 66 2.15 10.51 2.79
CA ASP A 66 1.60 9.94 1.56
C ASP A 66 0.07 9.78 1.64
N GLN A 67 -0.65 10.64 0.92
CA GLN A 67 -2.11 10.56 0.84
C GLN A 67 -2.58 9.61 -0.27
N ALA A 68 -1.75 9.30 -1.26
CA ALA A 68 -2.10 8.38 -2.34
C ALA A 68 -1.93 6.91 -1.94
N CYS A 69 -0.98 6.59 -1.08
CA CYS A 69 -0.74 5.26 -0.50
C CYS A 69 -0.54 5.41 1.03
N PRO A 70 -1.64 5.56 1.80
CA PRO A 70 -1.56 5.90 3.22
C PRO A 70 -0.62 4.99 4.03
N PRO A 71 0.19 5.51 4.97
CA PRO A 71 1.25 4.73 5.64
C PRO A 71 0.76 3.43 6.27
N SER A 72 -0.44 3.46 6.83
CA SER A 72 -1.07 2.28 7.44
C SER A 72 -1.24 1.10 6.48
N THR A 73 -1.37 1.33 5.17
CA THR A 73 -1.47 0.26 4.16
C THR A 73 -0.10 -0.31 3.81
N ALA A 74 0.93 0.54 3.72
CA ALA A 74 2.32 0.12 3.56
C ALA A 74 2.79 -0.72 4.76
N PHE A 75 2.49 -0.26 5.99
CA PHE A 75 2.77 -1.02 7.21
C PHE A 75 1.98 -2.32 7.28
N ALA A 76 0.73 -2.36 6.83
CA ALA A 76 -0.03 -3.61 6.77
C ALA A 76 0.68 -4.66 5.88
N THR A 77 1.18 -4.24 4.71
CA THR A 77 1.93 -5.10 3.80
C THR A 77 3.27 -5.52 4.38
N PHE A 78 4.04 -4.58 4.93
CA PHE A 78 5.32 -4.89 5.58
C PHE A 78 5.15 -5.88 6.73
N ASN A 79 4.16 -5.65 7.62
CA ASN A 79 3.90 -6.53 8.76
C ASN A 79 3.48 -7.93 8.31
N ALA A 80 2.66 -8.03 7.25
CA ALA A 80 2.24 -9.29 6.68
C ALA A 80 3.35 -10.02 5.88
N TRP A 81 4.44 -9.35 5.49
CA TRP A 81 5.51 -9.97 4.71
C TRP A 81 6.10 -11.18 5.44
N ALA A 82 6.05 -12.36 4.82
CA ALA A 82 6.35 -13.61 5.51
C ALA A 82 7.85 -13.87 5.72
N HIS A 83 8.71 -13.33 4.86
CA HIS A 83 10.15 -13.47 5.04
C HIS A 83 10.64 -12.64 6.24
N THR A 84 11.53 -13.22 7.05
CA THR A 84 12.04 -12.59 8.28
C THR A 84 13.09 -11.52 8.00
N ASP A 85 13.88 -11.68 6.94
CA ASP A 85 14.77 -10.64 6.45
C ASP A 85 13.93 -9.60 5.71
N LYS A 86 13.43 -8.63 6.46
CA LYS A 86 12.68 -7.50 5.94
C LYS A 86 13.00 -6.25 6.74
N ALA A 87 13.12 -5.13 6.04
CA ALA A 87 13.31 -3.82 6.65
C ALA A 87 12.36 -2.81 6.02
N ILE A 88 12.08 -1.72 6.72
CA ILE A 88 11.29 -0.60 6.19
C ILE A 88 11.98 0.72 6.51
N LYS A 89 12.15 1.57 5.50
CA LYS A 89 12.58 2.96 5.64
C LYS A 89 11.36 3.84 5.76
N VAL A 90 11.37 4.71 6.77
CA VAL A 90 10.26 5.64 7.06
C VAL A 90 10.73 7.05 6.73
N TYR A 91 9.94 7.75 5.93
CA TYR A 91 10.18 9.14 5.54
C TYR A 91 9.09 10.02 6.12
N ASP A 92 9.40 10.76 7.19
CA ASP A 92 8.39 11.40 8.04
C ASP A 92 7.62 12.54 7.36
N PHE A 93 8.28 13.28 6.48
CA PHE A 93 7.72 14.51 5.87
C PHE A 93 7.51 14.38 4.36
N ASN A 94 7.66 13.17 3.82
CA ASN A 94 7.50 12.92 2.39
C ASN A 94 6.06 12.46 2.10
N ASP A 95 5.52 12.92 0.97
CA ASP A 95 4.27 12.44 0.36
C ASP A 95 4.61 11.30 -0.61
N ARG A 96 3.80 11.10 -1.65
CA ARG A 96 3.89 10.00 -2.60
C ARG A 96 5.24 9.81 -3.30
N GLN A 97 6.13 10.81 -3.30
CA GLN A 97 7.50 10.67 -3.79
C GLN A 97 8.35 9.71 -2.96
N GLY A 98 7.98 9.45 -1.69
CA GLY A 98 8.77 8.63 -0.78
C GLY A 98 10.18 9.20 -0.57
N GLY A 99 11.18 8.34 -0.40
CA GLY A 99 12.57 8.76 -0.23
C GLY A 99 13.29 9.17 -1.51
N GLY A 100 12.71 8.89 -2.69
CA GLY A 100 13.34 9.12 -3.98
C GLY A 100 14.80 8.62 -4.03
N PRO A 101 15.77 9.44 -4.47
CA PRO A 101 17.18 9.03 -4.57
C PRO A 101 17.80 8.51 -3.26
N TYR A 102 17.31 8.95 -2.10
CA TYR A 102 17.82 8.45 -0.81
C TYR A 102 17.38 7.02 -0.54
N GLN A 103 16.19 6.64 -1.01
CA GLN A 103 15.72 5.26 -0.94
C GLN A 103 16.44 4.39 -1.97
N ASP A 104 16.68 4.91 -3.18
CA ASP A 104 17.44 4.20 -4.21
C ASP A 104 18.85 3.86 -3.72
N ALA A 105 19.51 4.78 -3.02
CA ALA A 105 20.81 4.55 -2.41
C ALA A 105 20.80 3.44 -1.33
N GLU A 106 19.71 3.29 -0.59
CA GLU A 106 19.55 2.22 0.40
C GLU A 106 19.32 0.85 -0.24
N GLN A 107 18.77 0.80 -1.46
CA GLN A 107 18.50 -0.45 -2.18
C GLN A 107 19.73 -1.08 -2.83
N VAL A 108 20.75 -0.28 -3.11
CA VAL A 108 22.00 -0.74 -3.75
C VAL A 108 23.12 -1.04 -2.74
N ARG A 109 22.84 -0.89 -1.45
CA ARG A 109 23.78 -1.16 -0.36
C ARG A 109 23.79 -2.64 0.01
#